data_AF-A0A9E0G5Z7-F1
#
_entry.id   AF-A0A9E0G5Z7-F1
#
_cell.length_a   1.000
_cell.length_b   1.000
_cell.length_c   1.000
_cell.angle_alpha   90.00
_cell.angle_beta   90.00
_cell.angle_gamma   90.00
#
_symmetry.space_group_name_H-M   'P 1'
#
loop_
_entity.id
_entity.type
_entity.pdbx_description
1 polymer ?
#
loop_
_entity_poly.entity_id
_entity_poly.type
_entity_poly.pdbx_seq_one_letter_code
_entity_poly.pdbx_strand_id
1 'polypeptide(L)' 'MAKKKFDIDQGFHQLDEILTKLSSEEIKLPEAVKLYTEGVNLVKQCKDSLDKVEKELIVLEENGEEHEL' A
#
# COMPACT_ATOMS: atom_id res chain seq x y z
N MET A 1 -9.28 1.50 -21.41
CA MET A 1 -9.78 1.71 -20.03
C MET A 1 -8.55 1.83 -19.14
N ALA A 2 -8.27 3.02 -18.59
CA ALA A 2 -7.05 3.24 -17.81
C ALA A 2 -7.11 2.42 -16.51
N LYS A 3 -6.10 1.56 -16.28
CA LYS A 3 -5.92 0.83 -15.03
C LYS A 3 -5.79 1.89 -13.92
N LYS A 4 -6.75 1.95 -13.00
CA LYS A 4 -6.72 2.89 -11.87
C LYS A 4 -5.44 2.59 -11.09
N LYS A 5 -4.48 3.52 -11.07
CA LYS A 5 -3.26 3.40 -10.28
C LYS A 5 -3.69 3.31 -8.82
N PHE A 6 -3.18 2.33 -8.09
CA PHE A 6 -3.43 2.23 -6.65
C PHE A 6 -2.95 3.53 -5.99
N ASP A 7 -3.80 4.08 -5.13
CA ASP A 7 -3.51 5.29 -4.37
C ASP A 7 -3.08 4.87 -2.97
N ILE A 8 -1.83 5.14 -2.63
CA ILE A 8 -1.22 4.70 -1.38
C ILE A 8 -1.82 5.40 -0.17
N ASP A 9 -2.25 6.67 -0.31
CA ASP A 9 -2.87 7.43 0.78
C ASP A 9 -4.25 6.85 1.11
N GLN A 10 -5.00 6.45 0.09
CA GLN A 10 -6.23 5.68 0.26
C GLN A 10 -5.95 4.33 0.93
N GLY A 11 -4.88 3.64 0.53
CA GLY A 11 -4.46 2.38 1.15
C GLY A 11 -4.20 2.50 2.64
N PHE A 12 -3.50 3.55 3.07
CA PHE A 12 -3.27 3.84 4.48
C PHE A 12 -4.57 4.15 5.24
N HIS A 13 -5.47 4.95 4.64
CA HIS A 13 -6.77 5.24 5.26
C HIS A 13 -7.59 3.96 5.49
N GLN A 14 -7.62 3.06 4.50
CA GLN A 14 -8.30 1.78 4.64
C GLN A 14 -7.66 0.87 5.69
N LEU A 15 -6.33 0.91 5.84
CA LEU A 15 -5.63 0.19 6.91
C LEU A 15 -6.02 0.70 8.30
N ASP A 16 -6.12 2.02 8.50
CA ASP A 16 -6.55 2.62 9.77
C ASP A 16 -8.00 2.23 10.11
N GLU A 17 -8.90 2.19 9.12
CA GLU A 17 -10.26 1.69 9.32
C GLU A 17 -10.30 0.22 9.76
N ILE A 18 -9.47 -0.62 9.12
CA ILE A 18 -9.36 -2.04 9.45
C ILE A 18 -8.84 -2.20 10.88
N LEU A 19 -7.80 -1.46 11.26
CA LEU A 19 -7.23 -1.47 12.62
C LEU A 19 -8.27 -1.01 13.65
N THR A 20 -9.04 0.03 13.34
CA THR A 20 -10.10 0.53 14.21
C THR A 20 -11.17 -0.54 14.44
N LYS A 21 -11.62 -1.21 13.37
CA LYS A 21 -12.62 -2.30 13.46
C LYS A 21 -12.08 -3.52 14.21
N LEU A 22 -10.83 -3.90 13.96
CA LEU A 22 -10.15 -4.99 14.68
C LEU A 22 -9.95 -4.70 16.17
N SER A 23 -9.84 -3.43 16.56
CA SER A 23 -9.70 -3.01 17.96
C SER A 23 -11.02 -2.95 18.72
N SER A 24 -12.16 -3.13 18.04
CA SER A 24 -13.47 -3.14 18.68
C SER A 24 -13.69 -4.42 19.48
N GLU A 25 -14.18 -4.29 20.72
CA GLU A 25 -14.53 -5.44 21.58
C GLU A 25 -15.75 -6.23 21.07
N GLU A 26 -16.53 -5.66 20.14
CA GLU A 26 -17.74 -6.28 19.59
C GLU A 26 -17.47 -7.15 18.34
N ILE A 27 -16.22 -7.18 17.85
CA ILE A 27 -15.90 -7.91 16.63
C ILE A 27 -15.93 -9.43 16.83
N LYS A 28 -16.60 -10.13 15.92
CA LYS A 28 -16.63 -11.60 15.93
C LYS A 28 -15.34 -12.15 15.30
N LEU A 29 -14.84 -13.27 15.84
CA LEU A 29 -13.62 -13.93 15.33
C LEU A 29 -13.60 -14.15 13.81
N PRO A 30 -14.67 -14.64 13.14
CA PRO A 30 -14.66 -14.82 11.69
C PRO A 30 -14.53 -13.50 10.91
N GLU A 31 -15.05 -12.41 11.46
CA GLU A 31 -14.95 -11.07 10.87
C GLU A 31 -13.55 -10.49 11.10
N ALA A 32 -12.97 -10.69 12.28
CA ALA A 32 -11.59 -10.31 12.57
C ALA A 32 -10.60 -11.01 11.62
N VAL A 33 -10.79 -12.31 11.34
CA VAL A 33 -9.94 -13.05 10.39
C VAL A 33 -10.06 -12.48 8.97
N LYS A 34 -11.27 -12.08 8.55
CA LYS A 34 -11.47 -11.43 7.25
C LYS A 34 -10.76 -10.08 7.18
N LEU A 35 -11.00 -9.21 8.15
CA LEU A 35 -10.38 -7.87 8.21
C LEU A 35 -8.85 -7.96 8.30
N TYR A 36 -8.32 -8.90 9.06
CA TYR A 36 -6.88 -9.14 9.12
C TYR A 36 -6.32 -9.55 7.75
N THR A 37 -6.98 -10.47 7.05
CA THR A 37 -6.57 -10.90 5.71
C THR A 37 -6.61 -9.75 4.71
N GLU A 38 -7.65 -8.91 4.80
CA GLU A 38 -7.79 -7.70 3.99
C GLU A 38 -6.67 -6.70 4.28
N GLY A 39 -6.37 -6.44 5.55
CA GLY A 39 -5.27 -5.58 5.98
C GLY A 39 -3.91 -6.07 5.48
N VAL A 40 -3.63 -7.37 5.60
CA VAL A 40 -2.38 -7.97 5.06
C VAL A 40 -2.27 -7.75 3.55
N ASN A 41 -3.37 -7.87 2.81
CA ASN A 41 -3.37 -7.65 1.37
C ASN A 41 -3.21 -6.16 1.01
N LEU A 42 -3.78 -5.25 1.79
CA LEU A 42 -3.57 -3.81 1.65
C LEU A 42 -2.13 -3.40 1.92
N VAL A 43 -1.50 -3.95 2.97
CA VAL A 43 -0.07 -3.72 3.25
C VAL A 43 0.80 -4.16 2.08
N LYS A 44 0.52 -5.32 1.48
CA LYS A 44 1.24 -5.79 0.29
C LYS A 44 1.10 -4.82 -0.88
N GLN A 45 -0.11 -4.32 -1.15
CA GLN A 45 -0.34 -3.34 -2.21
C GLN A 45 0.39 -2.01 -1.96
N CYS A 46 0.41 -1.54 -0.72
CA CYS A 46 1.16 -0.34 -0.34
C CYS A 46 2.66 -0.55 -0.57
N LYS A 47 3.20 -1.70 -0.15
CA LYS A 47 4.60 -2.06 -0.40
C LYS A 47 4.91 -2.10 -1.90
N ASP A 48 4.11 -2.79 -2.69
CA ASP A 48 4.33 -2.88 -4.15
C ASP A 48 4.30 -1.50 -4.82
N SER A 49 3.46 -0.59 -4.33
CA SER A 49 3.42 0.80 -4.79
C SER A 49 4.68 1.57 -4.43
N LEU A 50 5.21 1.41 -3.21
CA LEU A 50 6.47 2.02 -2.77
C LEU A 50 7.67 1.47 -3.56
N ASP A 51 7.77 0.15 -3.70
CA ASP A 51 8.84 -0.51 -4.45
C ASP A 51 8.87 -0.01 -5.91
N LYS A 52 7.69 0.31 -6.48
CA LYS A 52 7.61 0.90 -7.83
C LYS A 52 8.15 2.33 -7.86
N VAL A 53 7.80 3.15 -6.88
CA VAL A 53 8.32 4.53 -6.76
C VAL A 53 9.82 4.52 -6.55
N GLU A 54 10.34 3.64 -5.69
CA GLU A 54 11.77 3.47 -5.45
C GLU A 54 12.51 3.11 -6.75
N LYS A 55 11.98 2.16 -7.53
CA LYS A 55 12.56 1.82 -8.85
C LYS A 55 12.49 2.97 -9.85
N GLU A 56 11.39 3.73 -9.88
CA GLU A 56 11.29 4.91 -10.74
C GLU A 56 12.33 5.97 -10.34
N LEU A 57 12.59 6.15 -9.04
CA LEU A 57 13.64 7.06 -8.55
C LEU A 57 15.04 6.60 -8.94
N ILE A 58 15.37 5.30 -8.77
CA ILE A 58 16.67 4.75 -9.18
C ILE A 58 16.91 4.97 -10.68
N VAL A 59 15.93 4.68 -11.52
CA VAL A 59 16.04 4.89 -12.98
C VAL A 59 16.22 6.38 -13.31
N LEU A 60 15.60 7.29 -12.56
CA LEU A 60 15.80 8.73 -12.75
C LEU A 60 17.20 9.19 -12.32
N GLU A 61 17.74 8.62 -11.24
CA GLU A 61 19.11 8.88 -10.80
C GLU A 61 20.14 8.32 -11.81
N GLU A 62 19.98 7.07 -12.26
CA GLU A 62 20.85 6.44 -13.27
C GLU A 62 20.83 7.19 -14.62
N ASN A 63 19.68 7.73 -15.04
CA ASN A 63 19.58 8.56 -16.25
C ASN A 63 20.02 10.02 -16.02
N GLY A 64 20.09 10.47 -14.77
CA GLY A 64 20.54 11.81 -14.40
C GLY A 64 22.08 11.95 -14.39
N GLU A 65 22.80 10.85 -14.20
CA GLU A 65 24.27 10.81 -14.23
C GLU A 65 24.87 10.86 -15.66
N GLU A 66 24.08 10.67 -16.72
CA GLU A 66 24.56 10.78 -18.12
C GLU A 66 24.66 12.23 -18.66
N HIS A 67 24.38 13.28 -17.85
CA HIS A 67 24.43 14.67 -18.31
C HIS A 67 25.44 15.60 -17.61
N GLU A 68 26.48 15.05 -16.99
CA GLU A 68 27.65 15.83 -16.60
C GLU A 68 28.96 15.04 -16.81
N LEU A 69 29.36 14.79 -18.06
CA LEU A 69 30.77 14.70 -18.48
C LEU A 69 30.93 15.01 -19.99
#